data_AF-A0A7J4HJ96-F1
#
_entry.id   AF-A0A7J4HJ96-F1
#
_cell.length_a   1.000
_cell.length_b   1.000
_cell.length_c   1.000
_cell.angle_alpha   90.00
_cell.angle_beta   90.00
_cell.angle_gamma   90.00
#
_symmetry.space_group_name_H-M   'P 1'
#
loop_
_entity.id
_entity.type
_entity.pdbx_description
1 polymer ?
#
loop_
_entity_poly.entity_id
_entity_poly.type
_entity_poly.pdbx_seq_one_letter_code
_entity_poly.pdbx_strand_id
1 'polypeptide(L)'
;MSQLKTMIFTLMMLTVPLAGCTGDNGPADVLGCTNEDANNYNENVTKDDGTCDFDLDDDGVQDSYEVDGCTDNSANNYMNSATDEDGSCDYDLDDDGVLDADEILGCMDSNANNLDLGATDDDGSCDYDLDDDGVLDADEILGCTDSTANNYNSEATDENGSCDYDLDDDGVLDADEILGCTDSAANNYNSEATDADDSCVFSEVTIAAGERHTCAIMDNGSVSCWGGNWDGQLGDGTTTDRNTPTQTSSLGEGRTAVAISAGEYHTCVILDDGSVSCWGNNGDGRLGDGTTTNRLTPTQTSSLGTDRTAVAITAGYYHTCAILDDGSVSCWGYNGVGHLGDGTTTNRNTPTQTSSLGTDRTAVAIAAGAQHTCAILDDGSVSCWGWNWGGQLGDGTNTDRNTPTPTSSFGEGRTAVAISGGVDHTCAILDDGSVSCWGYNANGRLGDGTTTNRLTPTQTSSLGTGRTAVAITVGDYHTCVILDDGSVSCWAYNGQGQLGDGTTTDRHDPTQTSSLGTDRTAVAISAGGEHTCAILNDGTVSCWGNNGDGQLGDGTDTSRLTPTAIEIE
;
A
#
# COMPACT_ATOMS: atom_id res chain seq x y z
N MET A 1 -19.72 -10.51 0.38
CA MET A 1 -20.63 -10.50 -0.79
C MET A 1 -20.09 -9.62 -1.89
N SER A 2 -19.49 -10.28 -2.88
CA SER A 2 -19.39 -9.82 -4.26
C SER A 2 -20.70 -9.16 -4.72
N GLN A 3 -20.61 -7.95 -5.30
CA GLN A 3 -20.86 -7.81 -6.75
C GLN A 3 -20.07 -6.62 -7.30
N LEU A 4 -18.99 -6.97 -7.99
CA LEU A 4 -18.47 -6.26 -9.14
C LEU A 4 -19.60 -6.07 -10.18
N LYS A 5 -19.68 -4.90 -10.83
CA LYS A 5 -19.93 -4.84 -12.29
C LYS A 5 -19.64 -3.46 -12.89
N THR A 6 -18.43 -3.40 -13.44
CA THR A 6 -18.04 -2.71 -14.68
C THR A 6 -19.17 -2.71 -15.72
N MET A 7 -19.51 -1.54 -16.26
CA MET A 7 -20.32 -1.40 -17.47
C MET A 7 -19.50 -0.65 -18.53
N ILE A 8 -19.04 -1.40 -19.54
CA ILE A 8 -18.70 -0.89 -20.88
C ILE A 8 -19.65 -1.58 -21.86
N PHE A 9 -20.10 -0.77 -22.83
CA PHE A 9 -21.02 -1.02 -23.94
C PHE A 9 -20.89 -2.38 -24.64
N THR A 10 -22.03 -3.03 -24.91
CA THR A 10 -22.32 -3.63 -26.24
C THR A 10 -23.83 -3.64 -26.51
N LEU A 11 -24.20 -3.07 -27.65
CA LEU A 11 -25.52 -2.99 -28.24
C LEU A 11 -25.76 -4.23 -29.11
N MET A 12 -26.80 -5.03 -28.83
CA MET A 12 -27.38 -5.95 -29.82
C MET A 12 -28.87 -6.15 -29.55
N MET A 13 -29.69 -5.70 -30.50
CA MET A 13 -31.13 -5.95 -30.56
C MET A 13 -31.40 -7.33 -31.17
N LEU A 14 -32.42 -8.04 -30.67
CA LEU A 14 -33.40 -8.71 -31.54
C LEU A 14 -34.65 -9.15 -30.76
N THR A 15 -35.76 -8.49 -31.05
CA THR A 15 -37.03 -9.05 -31.59
C THR A 15 -38.21 -8.15 -31.21
N VAL A 16 -38.91 -7.66 -32.23
CA VAL A 16 -40.21 -6.98 -32.10
C VAL A 16 -41.27 -7.92 -32.70
N PRO A 17 -42.52 -7.88 -32.24
CA PRO A 17 -43.62 -8.01 -33.16
C PRO A 17 -44.57 -6.81 -33.16
N LEU A 18 -44.69 -6.27 -34.37
CA LEU A 18 -45.88 -5.80 -35.07
C LEU A 18 -46.74 -4.63 -34.53
N ALA A 19 -46.74 -3.61 -35.39
CA ALA A 19 -47.89 -3.07 -36.13
C ALA A 19 -48.47 -1.74 -35.64
N GLY A 20 -48.32 -0.72 -36.50
CA GLY A 20 -49.02 0.55 -36.41
C GLY A 20 -48.54 1.54 -37.47
N CYS A 21 -48.98 1.34 -38.71
CA CYS A 21 -48.69 2.24 -39.83
C CYS A 21 -49.27 3.64 -39.62
N THR A 22 -48.46 4.68 -39.84
CA THR A 22 -48.90 5.92 -40.51
C THR A 22 -47.75 6.44 -41.36
N GLY A 23 -48.00 6.56 -42.66
CA GLY A 23 -47.00 6.93 -43.64
C GLY A 23 -46.47 8.34 -43.47
N ASP A 24 -45.17 8.48 -43.74
CA ASP A 24 -44.57 9.74 -44.11
C ASP A 24 -43.80 9.52 -45.41
N ASN A 25 -44.07 10.38 -46.39
CA ASN A 25 -43.43 10.35 -47.70
C ASN A 25 -42.05 11.01 -47.57
N GLY A 26 -41.10 10.27 -46.98
CA GLY A 26 -39.68 10.58 -47.10
C GLY A 26 -39.18 10.38 -48.54
N PRO A 27 -38.10 11.08 -48.95
CA PRO A 27 -37.46 10.80 -50.23
C PRO A 27 -37.09 9.30 -50.30
N ALA A 28 -37.27 8.69 -51.47
CA ALA A 28 -37.03 7.27 -51.66
C ALA A 28 -35.60 6.90 -51.23
N ASP A 29 -35.45 5.84 -50.43
CA ASP A 29 -34.15 5.36 -49.99
C ASP A 29 -33.28 5.08 -51.24
N VAL A 30 -32.15 5.79 -51.34
CA VAL A 30 -31.12 5.50 -52.33
C VAL A 30 -30.23 4.43 -51.69
N LEU A 31 -30.33 3.21 -52.22
CA LEU A 31 -29.58 2.04 -51.78
C LEU A 31 -28.15 2.07 -52.36
N GLY A 32 -27.16 1.74 -51.54
CA GLY A 32 -25.75 1.66 -51.89
C GLY A 32 -24.87 1.65 -50.63
N CYS A 33 -23.55 1.79 -50.76
CA CYS A 33 -22.66 1.79 -49.61
C CYS A 33 -22.70 3.10 -48.81
N THR A 34 -22.84 3.01 -47.48
CA THR A 34 -22.81 4.16 -46.55
C THR A 34 -21.52 4.30 -45.74
N ASN A 35 -20.56 3.39 -45.86
CA ASN A 35 -19.28 3.47 -45.14
C ASN A 35 -18.33 4.41 -45.88
N GLU A 36 -17.86 5.48 -45.22
CA GLU A 36 -16.95 6.49 -45.79
C GLU A 36 -15.59 5.91 -46.20
N ASP A 37 -15.22 4.75 -45.63
CA ASP A 37 -13.97 4.03 -45.89
C ASP A 37 -14.07 3.04 -47.08
N ALA A 38 -15.24 2.92 -47.71
CA ALA A 38 -15.43 2.03 -48.87
C ALA A 38 -15.18 2.76 -50.19
N ASN A 39 -14.55 2.09 -51.16
CA ASN A 39 -14.24 2.62 -52.50
C ASN A 39 -15.49 2.98 -53.31
N ASN A 40 -16.62 2.34 -53.04
CA ASN A 40 -17.91 2.66 -53.64
C ASN A 40 -18.84 3.47 -52.73
N TYR A 41 -18.27 4.15 -51.72
CA TYR A 41 -18.98 5.12 -50.89
C TYR A 41 -19.64 6.21 -51.75
N ASN A 42 -20.89 6.52 -51.43
CA ASN A 42 -21.61 7.60 -52.09
C ASN A 42 -22.39 8.42 -51.06
N GLU A 43 -21.99 9.67 -50.88
CA GLU A 43 -22.61 10.63 -49.95
C GLU A 43 -24.12 10.87 -50.18
N ASN A 44 -24.67 10.44 -51.32
CA ASN A 44 -26.09 10.57 -51.66
C ASN A 44 -26.92 9.31 -51.36
N VAL A 45 -26.27 8.23 -50.90
CA VAL A 45 -26.93 7.00 -50.44
C VAL A 45 -27.49 7.25 -49.05
N THR A 46 -28.74 6.84 -48.83
CA THR A 46 -29.45 7.06 -47.55
C THR A 46 -29.63 5.79 -46.74
N LYS A 47 -29.26 4.62 -47.29
CA LYS A 47 -29.38 3.33 -46.63
C LYS A 47 -28.43 2.29 -47.22
N ASP A 48 -27.66 1.66 -46.34
CA ASP A 48 -26.75 0.57 -46.70
C ASP A 48 -27.52 -0.63 -47.26
N ASP A 49 -27.07 -1.15 -48.41
CA ASP A 49 -27.58 -2.37 -49.04
C ASP A 49 -26.61 -3.54 -48.94
N GLY A 50 -25.50 -3.37 -48.20
CA GLY A 50 -24.51 -4.41 -47.95
C GLY A 50 -23.55 -4.62 -49.11
N THR A 51 -23.48 -3.69 -50.07
CA THR A 51 -22.53 -3.74 -51.18
C THR A 51 -21.29 -2.89 -50.94
N CYS A 52 -20.97 -2.52 -49.70
CA CYS A 52 -19.75 -1.77 -49.40
C CYS A 52 -18.50 -2.55 -49.83
N ASP A 53 -17.71 -1.91 -50.68
CA ASP A 53 -16.52 -2.49 -51.32
C ASP A 53 -15.27 -1.81 -50.76
N PHE A 54 -14.37 -2.59 -50.18
CA PHE A 54 -13.21 -2.09 -49.43
C PHE A 54 -11.92 -2.47 -50.16
N ASP A 55 -11.01 -1.50 -50.24
CA ASP A 55 -9.65 -1.65 -50.74
C ASP A 55 -8.78 -2.29 -49.66
N LEU A 56 -8.48 -3.59 -49.75
CA LEU A 56 -7.83 -4.30 -48.65
C LEU A 56 -6.29 -4.19 -48.65
N ASP A 57 -5.68 -3.70 -49.74
CA ASP A 57 -4.25 -3.37 -49.82
C ASP A 57 -3.96 -1.85 -49.91
N ASP A 58 -5.01 -1.02 -49.92
CA ASP A 58 -4.98 0.45 -49.85
C ASP A 58 -4.26 1.10 -51.06
N ASP A 59 -4.32 0.44 -52.23
CA ASP A 59 -3.67 0.90 -53.46
C ASP A 59 -4.57 1.77 -54.37
N GLY A 60 -5.88 1.73 -54.12
CA GLY A 60 -6.89 2.61 -54.71
C GLY A 60 -7.61 2.07 -55.95
N VAL A 61 -7.41 0.82 -56.39
CA VAL A 61 -8.04 0.28 -57.62
C VAL A 61 -8.32 -1.23 -57.58
N GLN A 62 -9.60 -1.62 -57.66
CA GLN A 62 -9.97 -3.02 -57.96
C GLN A 62 -9.69 -3.34 -59.44
N ASP A 63 -8.69 -4.18 -59.72
CA ASP A 63 -8.40 -4.65 -61.07
C ASP A 63 -7.98 -6.13 -61.15
N SER A 64 -7.56 -6.57 -62.33
CA SER A 64 -7.16 -7.94 -62.62
C SER A 64 -5.87 -8.42 -61.93
N TYR A 65 -5.27 -7.62 -61.05
CA TYR A 65 -4.09 -7.99 -60.28
C TYR A 65 -4.42 -8.69 -58.95
N GLU A 66 -5.69 -8.77 -58.52
CA GLU A 66 -6.15 -9.61 -57.40
C GLU A 66 -5.99 -11.10 -57.75
N VAL A 67 -4.83 -11.66 -57.42
CA VAL A 67 -4.51 -13.07 -57.61
C VAL A 67 -4.51 -13.75 -56.25
N ASP A 68 -5.59 -14.47 -55.96
CA ASP A 68 -5.70 -15.33 -54.79
C ASP A 68 -4.55 -16.35 -54.75
N GLY A 69 -3.84 -16.39 -53.62
CA GLY A 69 -2.80 -17.37 -53.35
C GLY A 69 -1.93 -16.98 -52.17
N CYS A 70 -1.02 -17.88 -51.77
CA CYS A 70 -0.12 -17.57 -50.67
C CYS A 70 0.80 -16.37 -50.96
N THR A 71 0.69 -15.33 -50.14
CA THR A 71 1.44 -14.07 -50.18
C THR A 71 2.63 -14.05 -49.22
N ASP A 72 2.70 -14.99 -48.27
CA ASP A 72 3.84 -15.11 -47.35
C ASP A 72 5.07 -15.68 -48.08
N ASN A 73 6.14 -14.89 -48.19
CA ASN A 73 7.37 -15.31 -48.87
C ASN A 73 8.16 -16.40 -48.14
N SER A 74 7.75 -16.77 -46.93
CA SER A 74 8.30 -17.87 -46.16
C SER A 74 7.58 -19.20 -46.38
N ALA A 75 6.41 -19.21 -47.03
CA ALA A 75 5.70 -20.43 -47.39
C ALA A 75 6.27 -21.07 -48.67
N ASN A 76 6.25 -22.39 -48.74
CA ASN A 76 6.78 -23.17 -49.86
C ASN A 76 5.93 -23.03 -51.14
N ASN A 77 4.64 -22.77 -51.01
CA ASN A 77 3.74 -22.50 -52.14
C ASN A 77 3.50 -20.99 -52.38
N TYR A 78 4.40 -20.13 -51.85
CA TYR A 78 4.41 -18.70 -52.12
C TYR A 78 4.30 -18.41 -53.61
N MET A 79 3.28 -17.65 -53.99
CA MET A 79 3.11 -17.16 -55.34
C MET A 79 3.53 -15.70 -55.39
N ASN A 80 4.65 -15.40 -56.07
CA ASN A 80 5.07 -14.00 -56.22
C ASN A 80 4.06 -13.14 -57.00
N SER A 81 3.22 -13.79 -57.80
CA SER A 81 2.12 -13.14 -58.50
C SER A 81 0.85 -13.04 -57.66
N ALA A 82 0.77 -13.71 -56.51
CA ALA A 82 -0.36 -13.58 -55.61
C ALA A 82 -0.28 -12.24 -54.90
N THR A 83 -1.39 -11.53 -54.89
CA THR A 83 -1.56 -10.24 -54.24
C THR A 83 -2.46 -10.36 -53.01
N ASP A 84 -3.26 -11.43 -52.93
CA ASP A 84 -4.26 -11.64 -51.89
C ASP A 84 -4.13 -13.02 -51.25
N GLU A 85 -4.02 -13.03 -49.92
CA GLU A 85 -3.88 -14.25 -49.13
C GLU A 85 -5.20 -15.01 -49.05
N ASP A 86 -5.26 -16.20 -49.66
CA ASP A 86 -6.46 -17.05 -49.68
C ASP A 86 -6.45 -18.13 -48.58
N GLY A 87 -5.46 -18.09 -47.69
CA GLY A 87 -5.24 -19.08 -46.64
C GLY A 87 -4.66 -20.39 -47.15
N SER A 88 -4.12 -20.40 -48.37
CA SER A 88 -3.45 -21.57 -48.95
C SER A 88 -1.98 -21.70 -48.54
N CYS A 89 -1.39 -20.73 -47.83
CA CYS A 89 0.03 -20.79 -47.45
C CYS A 89 0.41 -22.10 -46.76
N ASP A 90 1.35 -22.80 -47.40
CA ASP A 90 1.82 -24.12 -47.02
C ASP A 90 3.29 -24.01 -46.59
N TYR A 91 3.58 -24.40 -45.35
CA TYR A 91 4.87 -24.17 -44.72
C TYR A 91 5.59 -25.51 -44.51
N ASP A 92 6.89 -25.54 -44.80
CA ASP A 92 7.78 -26.65 -44.48
C ASP A 92 8.04 -26.67 -42.97
N LEU A 93 7.20 -27.37 -42.21
CA LEU A 93 7.28 -27.30 -40.75
C LEU A 93 8.52 -28.00 -40.17
N ASP A 94 9.19 -28.89 -40.93
CA ASP A 94 10.43 -29.58 -40.53
C ASP A 94 11.71 -29.12 -41.25
N ASP A 95 11.60 -28.16 -42.18
CA ASP A 95 12.70 -27.45 -42.85
C ASP A 95 13.58 -28.38 -43.73
N ASP A 96 12.99 -29.47 -44.26
CA ASP A 96 13.68 -30.49 -45.05
C ASP A 96 13.71 -30.21 -46.58
N GLY A 97 12.83 -29.32 -47.04
CA GLY A 97 12.81 -28.75 -48.38
C GLY A 97 11.89 -29.44 -49.40
N VAL A 98 10.97 -30.33 -49.01
CA VAL A 98 10.03 -31.01 -49.93
C VAL A 98 8.62 -31.19 -49.34
N LEU A 99 7.61 -30.56 -49.96
CA LEU A 99 6.20 -30.89 -49.71
C LEU A 99 5.82 -32.24 -50.34
N ASP A 100 5.68 -33.29 -49.54
CA ASP A 100 5.20 -34.59 -50.00
C ASP A 100 4.15 -35.23 -49.07
N ALA A 101 3.89 -36.53 -49.26
CA ALA A 101 2.80 -37.24 -48.59
C ALA A 101 3.14 -37.67 -47.15
N ASP A 102 4.35 -37.35 -46.69
CA ASP A 102 4.83 -37.65 -45.35
C ASP A 102 4.58 -36.46 -44.41
N GLU A 103 3.36 -35.89 -44.39
CA GLU A 103 2.83 -35.02 -43.31
C GLU A 103 1.80 -35.82 -42.51
N ILE A 104 2.29 -36.86 -41.85
CA ILE A 104 1.46 -37.72 -41.01
C ILE A 104 1.47 -37.08 -39.63
N LEU A 105 0.40 -36.38 -39.32
CA LEU A 105 0.14 -35.81 -37.99
C LEU A 105 -0.02 -36.94 -36.97
N GLY A 106 0.80 -36.90 -35.92
CA GLY A 106 0.73 -37.82 -34.80
C GLY A 106 1.87 -37.58 -33.82
N CYS A 107 1.76 -38.12 -32.60
CA CYS A 107 2.76 -37.87 -31.58
C CYS A 107 4.19 -38.27 -32.02
N MET A 108 5.15 -37.33 -31.94
CA MET A 108 6.55 -37.57 -32.29
C MET A 108 7.50 -37.77 -31.10
N ASP A 109 7.04 -37.57 -29.86
CA ASP A 109 7.91 -37.74 -28.69
C ASP A 109 8.22 -39.22 -28.45
N SER A 110 9.51 -39.57 -28.55
CA SER A 110 10.00 -40.92 -28.30
C SER A 110 9.72 -41.48 -26.89
N ASN A 111 9.33 -40.63 -25.95
CA ASN A 111 8.94 -40.98 -24.59
C ASN A 111 7.42 -41.06 -24.40
N ALA A 112 6.63 -40.65 -25.39
CA ALA A 112 5.18 -40.80 -25.38
C ALA A 112 4.79 -42.21 -25.84
N ASN A 113 3.74 -42.75 -25.26
CA ASN A 113 3.31 -44.12 -25.49
C ASN A 113 2.46 -44.29 -26.76
N ASN A 114 1.87 -43.20 -27.27
CA ASN A 114 1.23 -43.17 -28.58
C ASN A 114 2.13 -42.57 -29.67
N LEU A 115 3.46 -42.59 -29.46
CA LEU A 115 4.45 -42.28 -30.49
C LEU A 115 4.08 -42.96 -31.80
N ASP A 116 3.74 -42.15 -32.79
CA ASP A 116 3.52 -42.62 -34.13
C ASP A 116 4.86 -42.60 -34.86
N LEU A 117 5.46 -43.79 -35.02
CA LEU A 117 6.72 -43.95 -35.76
C LEU A 117 6.58 -43.67 -37.26
N GLY A 118 5.34 -43.54 -37.76
CA GLY A 118 5.04 -43.06 -39.09
C GLY A 118 4.67 -41.59 -39.12
N ALA A 119 4.49 -40.94 -37.96
CA ALA A 119 4.28 -39.51 -37.90
C ALA A 119 5.56 -38.76 -38.18
N THR A 120 5.38 -37.65 -38.87
CA THR A 120 6.42 -36.74 -39.33
C THR A 120 6.22 -35.34 -38.79
N ASP A 121 5.04 -35.05 -38.21
CA ASP A 121 4.76 -33.80 -37.50
C ASP A 121 3.89 -34.06 -36.25
N ASP A 122 4.16 -33.33 -35.17
CA ASP A 122 3.52 -33.50 -33.86
C ASP A 122 2.22 -32.68 -33.78
N ASP A 123 1.11 -33.37 -33.59
CA ASP A 123 -0.22 -32.76 -33.50
C ASP A 123 -0.63 -32.42 -32.06
N GLY A 124 0.28 -32.57 -31.09
CA GLY A 124 0.02 -32.36 -29.68
C GLY A 124 -0.80 -33.48 -29.03
N SER A 125 -0.97 -34.62 -29.70
CA SER A 125 -1.68 -35.78 -29.17
C SER A 125 -0.84 -36.67 -28.26
N CYS A 126 0.44 -36.34 -28.01
CA CYS A 126 1.36 -37.16 -27.22
C CYS A 126 0.84 -37.50 -25.82
N ASP A 127 0.70 -38.80 -25.59
CA ASP A 127 0.18 -39.42 -24.37
C ASP A 127 1.32 -40.09 -23.58
N TYR A 128 1.38 -39.84 -22.27
CA TYR A 128 2.48 -40.27 -21.41
C TYR A 128 1.92 -41.10 -20.24
N ASP A 129 2.63 -42.15 -19.84
CA ASP A 129 2.36 -42.88 -18.59
C ASP A 129 2.76 -41.98 -17.40
N LEU A 130 1.78 -41.35 -16.78
CA LEU A 130 1.99 -40.30 -15.77
C LEU A 130 2.17 -40.84 -14.34
N ASP A 131 1.83 -42.11 -14.08
CA ASP A 131 2.03 -42.75 -12.77
C ASP A 131 3.26 -43.70 -12.72
N ASP A 132 3.92 -43.91 -13.86
CA ASP A 132 5.21 -44.61 -14.03
C ASP A 132 5.11 -46.11 -13.65
N ASP A 133 3.91 -46.70 -13.76
CA ASP A 133 3.64 -48.10 -13.42
C ASP A 133 3.92 -49.08 -14.58
N GLY A 134 4.02 -48.57 -15.81
CA GLY A 134 4.43 -49.28 -17.02
C GLY A 134 3.31 -49.97 -17.79
N VAL A 135 2.03 -49.69 -17.54
CA VAL A 135 0.89 -50.27 -18.29
C VAL A 135 -0.21 -49.25 -18.60
N LEU A 136 -0.42 -48.94 -19.88
CA LEU A 136 -1.60 -48.19 -20.35
C LEU A 136 -2.87 -49.04 -20.37
N ASP A 137 -3.87 -48.70 -19.55
CA ASP A 137 -5.21 -49.27 -19.64
C ASP A 137 -6.35 -48.29 -19.32
N ALA A 138 -7.56 -48.80 -19.10
CA ALA A 138 -8.78 -47.99 -18.99
C ALA A 138 -8.93 -47.30 -17.63
N ASP A 139 -7.96 -47.45 -16.74
CA ASP A 139 -7.96 -46.93 -15.40
C ASP A 139 -7.32 -45.53 -15.33
N GLU A 140 -7.50 -44.63 -16.31
CA GLU A 140 -7.18 -43.19 -16.23
C GLU A 140 -8.45 -42.39 -15.93
N ILE A 141 -8.91 -42.47 -14.68
CA ILE A 141 -10.14 -41.83 -14.23
C ILE A 141 -9.74 -40.53 -13.53
N LEU A 142 -9.90 -39.41 -14.23
CA LEU A 142 -9.69 -38.07 -13.67
C LEU A 142 -10.69 -37.79 -12.54
N GLY A 143 -10.19 -37.50 -11.35
CA GLY A 143 -10.99 -37.17 -10.17
C GLY A 143 -10.10 -36.85 -8.97
N CYS A 144 -10.69 -36.62 -7.81
CA CYS A 144 -9.88 -36.46 -6.60
C CYS A 144 -9.34 -37.82 -6.13
N THR A 145 -8.02 -37.97 -6.03
CA THR A 145 -7.31 -39.18 -5.56
C THR A 145 -6.91 -39.10 -4.09
N ASP A 146 -6.98 -37.93 -3.46
CA ASP A 146 -6.74 -37.79 -2.03
C ASP A 146 -7.87 -38.43 -1.21
N SER A 147 -7.57 -39.56 -0.57
CA SER A 147 -8.51 -40.29 0.30
C SER A 147 -9.05 -39.51 1.51
N THR A 148 -8.52 -38.31 1.79
CA THR A 148 -8.99 -37.41 2.84
C THR A 148 -9.95 -36.33 2.33
N ALA A 149 -10.11 -36.19 1.02
CA ALA A 149 -11.10 -35.31 0.43
C ALA A 149 -12.50 -35.93 0.46
N ASN A 150 -13.53 -35.09 0.62
CA ASN A 150 -14.93 -35.47 0.61
C ASN A 150 -15.44 -35.98 -0.73
N ASN A 151 -14.91 -35.43 -1.81
CA ASN A 151 -15.18 -35.89 -3.17
C ASN A 151 -14.11 -36.85 -3.69
N TYR A 152 -13.34 -37.46 -2.77
CA TYR A 152 -12.45 -38.57 -3.10
C TYR A 152 -13.18 -39.60 -3.93
N ASN A 153 -12.62 -39.88 -5.10
CA ASN A 153 -13.07 -40.92 -5.97
C ASN A 153 -12.09 -42.08 -5.84
N SER A 154 -12.51 -43.18 -5.21
CA SER A 154 -11.68 -44.38 -5.07
C SER A 154 -11.40 -45.10 -6.39
N GLU A 155 -12.14 -44.75 -7.44
CA GLU A 155 -11.88 -45.19 -8.81
C GLU A 155 -11.03 -44.19 -9.57
N ALA A 156 -10.81 -42.97 -9.05
CA ALA A 156 -9.90 -42.03 -9.66
C ALA A 156 -8.46 -42.47 -9.44
N THR A 157 -7.71 -42.39 -10.52
CA THR A 157 -6.30 -42.74 -10.61
C THR A 157 -5.44 -41.51 -10.86
N ASP A 158 -6.04 -40.41 -11.36
CA ASP A 158 -5.35 -39.16 -11.66
C ASP A 158 -6.06 -37.93 -11.10
N GLU A 159 -5.27 -37.05 -10.47
CA GLU A 159 -5.72 -35.78 -9.89
C GLU A 159 -6.05 -34.73 -10.95
N ASN A 160 -7.28 -34.22 -10.93
CA ASN A 160 -7.72 -33.14 -11.82
C ASN A 160 -7.88 -31.78 -11.11
N GLY A 161 -7.37 -31.66 -9.88
CA GLY A 161 -7.50 -30.46 -9.07
C GLY A 161 -8.89 -30.22 -8.49
N SER A 162 -9.77 -31.23 -8.52
CA SER A 162 -11.13 -31.13 -7.98
C SER A 162 -11.25 -31.48 -6.49
N CYS A 163 -10.18 -31.93 -5.81
CA CYS A 163 -10.25 -32.33 -4.40
C CYS A 163 -10.85 -31.26 -3.49
N ASP A 164 -11.93 -31.66 -2.80
CA ASP A 164 -12.74 -30.85 -1.91
C ASP A 164 -12.70 -31.45 -0.51
N TYR A 165 -12.42 -30.65 0.53
CA TYR A 165 -12.13 -31.15 1.87
C TYR A 165 -13.17 -30.66 2.89
N ASP A 166 -13.75 -31.57 3.67
CA ASP A 166 -14.49 -31.24 4.90
C ASP A 166 -13.51 -30.82 5.98
N LEU A 167 -13.40 -29.54 6.27
CA LEU A 167 -12.37 -29.09 7.21
C LEU A 167 -12.87 -28.99 8.66
N ASP A 168 -14.18 -29.11 8.90
CA ASP A 168 -14.75 -29.21 10.26
C ASP A 168 -15.22 -30.63 10.66
N ASP A 169 -15.10 -31.60 9.74
CA ASP A 169 -15.30 -33.04 9.94
C ASP A 169 -16.76 -33.41 10.31
N ASP A 170 -17.73 -32.61 9.83
CA ASP A 170 -19.16 -32.81 10.11
C ASP A 170 -19.92 -33.64 9.03
N GLY A 171 -19.36 -33.75 7.82
CA GLY A 171 -19.78 -34.65 6.76
C GLY A 171 -20.80 -34.10 5.77
N VAL A 172 -21.02 -32.77 5.70
CA VAL A 172 -21.97 -32.15 4.76
C VAL A 172 -21.46 -30.83 4.16
N LEU A 173 -21.34 -30.75 2.83
CA LEU A 173 -21.18 -29.49 2.09
C LEU A 173 -22.48 -28.67 2.11
N ASP A 174 -22.57 -27.66 2.97
CA ASP A 174 -23.73 -26.76 3.02
C ASP A 174 -23.39 -25.26 3.21
N ALA A 175 -24.39 -24.47 3.62
CA ALA A 175 -24.32 -23.01 3.65
C ALA A 175 -23.53 -22.45 4.84
N ASP A 176 -23.01 -23.31 5.71
CA ASP A 176 -22.29 -22.92 6.91
C ASP A 176 -20.80 -22.62 6.65
N GLU A 177 -20.26 -22.83 5.43
CA GLU A 177 -18.91 -22.40 4.98
C GLU A 177 -18.80 -20.88 4.79
N ILE A 178 -18.93 -20.13 5.87
CA ILE A 178 -18.84 -18.68 5.85
C ILE A 178 -17.36 -18.30 5.93
N LEU A 179 -16.75 -18.09 4.76
CA LEU A 179 -15.40 -17.51 4.64
C LEU A 179 -15.33 -16.14 5.32
N GLY A 180 -14.38 -15.98 6.22
CA GLY A 180 -14.09 -14.72 6.91
C GLY A 180 -13.01 -14.89 7.97
N CYS A 181 -12.67 -13.83 8.69
CA CYS A 181 -11.68 -13.98 9.75
C CYS A 181 -12.22 -14.77 10.96
N THR A 182 -11.64 -15.93 11.26
CA THR A 182 -12.03 -16.82 12.37
C THR A 182 -11.26 -16.55 13.68
N ASP A 183 -10.23 -15.70 13.64
CA ASP A 183 -9.47 -15.34 14.83
C ASP A 183 -10.22 -14.28 15.65
N SER A 184 -10.67 -14.66 16.84
CA SER A 184 -11.37 -13.77 17.79
C SER A 184 -10.57 -12.54 18.24
N ALA A 185 -9.26 -12.49 17.96
CA ALA A 185 -8.39 -11.35 18.23
C ALA A 185 -8.30 -10.35 17.06
N ALA A 186 -8.85 -10.65 15.88
CA ALA A 186 -8.84 -9.74 14.73
C ALA A 186 -9.98 -8.71 14.78
N ASN A 187 -9.75 -7.52 14.25
CA ASN A 187 -10.74 -6.43 14.18
C ASN A 187 -11.92 -6.73 13.25
N ASN A 188 -11.72 -7.54 12.23
CA ASN A 188 -12.78 -8.03 11.34
C ASN A 188 -13.15 -9.49 11.63
N TYR A 189 -12.93 -9.95 12.86
CA TYR A 189 -13.43 -11.24 13.34
C TYR A 189 -14.92 -11.40 13.01
N ASN A 190 -15.26 -12.48 12.34
CA ASN A 190 -16.63 -12.84 12.01
C ASN A 190 -17.04 -14.04 12.88
N SER A 191 -17.94 -13.80 13.85
CA SER A 191 -18.42 -14.86 14.74
C SER A 191 -19.27 -15.93 14.05
N GLU A 192 -19.73 -15.64 12.83
CA GLU A 192 -20.43 -16.60 11.98
C GLU A 192 -19.48 -17.26 10.98
N ALA A 193 -18.22 -16.82 10.88
CA ALA A 193 -17.25 -17.49 10.03
C ALA A 193 -16.83 -18.82 10.65
N THR A 194 -16.96 -19.88 9.88
CA THR A 194 -16.45 -21.21 10.20
C THR A 194 -15.01 -21.37 9.71
N ASP A 195 -14.61 -20.64 8.66
CA ASP A 195 -13.36 -20.87 7.94
C ASP A 195 -12.58 -19.58 7.61
N ALA A 196 -11.25 -19.65 7.80
CA ALA A 196 -10.33 -18.53 7.60
C ALA A 196 -10.09 -18.27 6.11
N ASP A 197 -10.28 -17.03 5.67
CA ASP A 197 -10.04 -16.56 4.29
C ASP A 197 -8.79 -15.69 4.14
N ASP A 198 -7.87 -15.76 5.12
CA ASP A 198 -6.69 -14.89 5.29
C ASP A 198 -7.02 -13.39 5.30
N SER A 199 -8.29 -13.00 5.46
CA SER A 199 -8.69 -11.59 5.53
C SER A 199 -8.51 -11.00 6.92
N CYS A 200 -8.01 -11.75 7.91
CA CYS A 200 -7.86 -11.28 9.29
C CYS A 200 -7.03 -10.00 9.38
N VAL A 201 -7.73 -8.91 9.69
CA VAL A 201 -7.17 -7.60 9.99
C VAL A 201 -6.98 -7.53 11.49
N PHE A 202 -5.77 -7.81 11.94
CA PHE A 202 -5.37 -7.46 13.30
C PHE A 202 -5.06 -5.96 13.32
N SER A 203 -5.44 -5.24 14.38
CA SER A 203 -4.80 -3.95 14.60
C SER A 203 -3.34 -4.29 14.83
N GLU A 204 -2.44 -3.79 13.98
CA GLU A 204 -1.04 -3.74 14.37
C GLU A 204 -1.02 -3.09 15.75
N VAL A 205 -0.48 -3.78 16.76
CA VAL A 205 -0.12 -3.13 18.01
C VAL A 205 0.64 -1.88 17.58
N THR A 206 0.06 -0.72 17.83
CA THR A 206 0.62 0.52 17.30
C THR A 206 1.28 1.20 18.48
N ILE A 207 2.58 1.42 18.40
CA ILE A 207 3.32 2.15 19.42
C ILE A 207 3.58 3.58 18.95
N ALA A 208 3.32 4.54 19.82
CA ALA A 208 3.63 5.95 19.59
C ALA A 208 4.43 6.51 20.77
N ALA A 209 5.62 7.00 20.48
CA ALA A 209 6.48 7.69 21.44
C ALA A 209 6.36 9.21 21.23
N GLY A 210 5.99 9.93 22.29
CA GLY A 210 6.05 11.40 22.36
C GLY A 210 7.41 11.88 22.90
N GLU A 211 7.51 13.13 23.38
CA GLU A 211 8.80 13.63 23.89
C GLU A 211 9.29 12.80 25.09
N ARG A 212 8.39 12.53 26.03
CA ARG A 212 8.70 11.88 27.32
C ARG A 212 7.65 10.85 27.74
N HIS A 213 6.81 10.40 26.83
CA HIS A 213 5.84 9.35 27.08
C HIS A 213 5.74 8.40 25.90
N THR A 214 5.20 7.23 26.14
CA THR A 214 4.96 6.20 25.14
C THR A 214 3.56 5.66 25.36
N CYS A 215 2.84 5.41 24.27
CA CYS A 215 1.54 4.79 24.29
C CYS A 215 1.50 3.62 23.31
N ALA A 216 0.69 2.61 23.61
CA ALA A 216 0.41 1.49 22.73
C ALA A 216 -1.09 1.24 22.65
N ILE A 217 -1.57 0.86 21.46
CA ILE A 217 -2.88 0.25 21.28
C ILE A 217 -2.74 -1.25 21.54
N MET A 218 -3.58 -1.78 22.42
CA MET A 218 -3.65 -3.21 22.75
C MET A 218 -4.58 -3.95 21.77
N ASP A 219 -4.50 -5.27 21.71
CA ASP A 219 -5.32 -6.11 20.80
C ASP A 219 -6.83 -5.90 20.94
N ASN A 220 -7.30 -5.53 22.14
CA ASN A 220 -8.71 -5.22 22.39
C ASN A 220 -9.11 -3.77 22.00
N GLY A 221 -8.22 -3.03 21.35
CA GLY A 221 -8.40 -1.65 20.93
C GLY A 221 -8.36 -0.61 22.07
N SER A 222 -8.02 -1.01 23.30
CA SER A 222 -7.74 -0.07 24.39
C SER A 222 -6.34 0.52 24.29
N VAL A 223 -6.09 1.61 25.03
CA VAL A 223 -4.80 2.31 25.01
C VAL A 223 -4.16 2.22 26.38
N SER A 224 -2.86 1.91 26.40
CA SER A 224 -2.01 2.01 27.57
C SER A 224 -0.89 3.01 27.31
N CYS A 225 -0.67 3.91 28.25
CA CYS A 225 0.37 4.94 28.18
C CYS A 225 1.26 4.93 29.43
N TRP A 226 2.52 5.30 29.26
CA TRP A 226 3.51 5.43 30.32
C TRP A 226 4.54 6.53 30.01
N GLY A 227 5.31 6.94 31.01
CA GLY A 227 6.25 8.05 30.99
C GLY A 227 5.77 9.29 31.74
N GLY A 228 6.26 10.45 31.33
CA GLY A 228 5.92 11.75 31.89
C GLY A 228 4.46 12.11 31.66
N ASN A 229 3.82 12.75 32.66
CA ASN A 229 2.38 13.00 32.67
C ASN A 229 2.01 14.41 33.20
N TRP A 230 2.91 15.40 33.15
CA TRP A 230 2.64 16.71 33.78
C TRP A 230 1.42 17.44 33.22
N ASP A 231 1.06 17.20 31.96
CA ASP A 231 -0.08 17.82 31.28
C ASP A 231 -1.26 16.86 31.08
N GLY A 232 -1.15 15.62 31.59
CA GLY A 232 -2.17 14.58 31.43
C GLY A 232 -2.05 13.76 30.15
N GLN A 233 -0.90 13.76 29.48
CA GLN A 233 -0.64 13.07 28.20
C GLN A 233 -0.81 11.54 28.26
N LEU A 234 -0.88 10.94 29.46
CA LEU A 234 -1.21 9.52 29.61
C LEU A 234 -2.71 9.24 29.61
N GLY A 235 -3.54 10.27 29.85
CA GLY A 235 -5.00 10.17 29.78
C GLY A 235 -5.63 9.32 30.91
N ASP A 236 -4.90 9.05 31.98
CA ASP A 236 -5.33 8.22 33.13
C ASP A 236 -6.12 9.01 34.20
N GLY A 237 -6.51 10.25 33.89
CA GLY A 237 -7.20 11.15 34.82
C GLY A 237 -6.28 11.80 35.85
N THR A 238 -4.96 11.60 35.75
CA THR A 238 -3.97 12.15 36.68
C THR A 238 -2.94 13.02 35.96
N THR A 239 -2.01 13.57 36.73
CA THR A 239 -0.79 14.23 36.22
C THR A 239 0.47 13.58 36.82
N THR A 240 0.39 12.28 37.13
CA THR A 240 1.48 11.53 37.77
C THR A 240 2.15 10.64 36.73
N ASP A 241 3.47 10.72 36.67
CA ASP A 241 4.29 9.91 35.78
C ASP A 241 4.10 8.41 36.06
N ARG A 242 4.21 7.57 35.03
CA ARG A 242 4.03 6.12 35.12
C ARG A 242 5.24 5.45 34.51
N ASN A 243 6.03 4.72 35.29
CA ASN A 243 7.16 3.97 34.74
C ASN A 243 6.81 2.54 34.31
N THR A 244 5.52 2.20 34.29
CA THR A 244 4.96 0.95 33.76
C THR A 244 3.75 1.29 32.90
N PRO A 245 3.48 0.51 31.83
CA PRO A 245 2.27 0.66 31.03
C PRO A 245 1.03 0.77 31.92
N THR A 246 0.30 1.86 31.78
CA THR A 246 -0.90 2.14 32.57
C THR A 246 -2.05 2.40 31.64
N GLN A 247 -3.17 1.73 31.88
CA GLN A 247 -4.37 1.88 31.06
C GLN A 247 -4.87 3.33 31.06
N THR A 248 -5.07 3.88 29.87
CA THR A 248 -5.72 5.19 29.65
C THR A 248 -7.21 5.10 30.00
N SER A 249 -7.81 6.22 30.42
CA SER A 249 -9.25 6.28 30.68
C SER A 249 -10.07 5.91 29.43
N SER A 250 -11.35 5.54 29.62
CA SER A 250 -12.24 5.18 28.51
C SER A 250 -12.24 6.19 27.37
N LEU A 251 -12.15 5.69 26.13
CA LEU A 251 -12.24 6.43 24.88
C LEU A 251 -13.68 6.84 24.50
N GLY A 252 -14.66 6.46 25.34
CA GLY A 252 -16.08 6.53 25.04
C GLY A 252 -16.74 5.15 25.18
N GLU A 253 -18.06 5.13 25.33
CA GLU A 253 -18.82 3.87 25.44
C GLU A 253 -18.71 3.08 24.13
N GLY A 254 -18.12 1.88 24.21
CA GLY A 254 -17.96 0.96 23.08
C GLY A 254 -16.99 1.43 21.98
N ARG A 255 -16.14 2.42 22.23
CA ARG A 255 -15.14 2.92 21.26
C ARG A 255 -13.81 2.20 21.44
N THR A 256 -13.15 1.88 20.32
CA THR A 256 -11.79 1.33 20.28
C THR A 256 -10.89 2.24 19.45
N ALA A 257 -9.60 2.28 19.78
CA ALA A 257 -8.59 2.99 18.99
C ALA A 257 -8.08 2.10 17.86
N VAL A 258 -7.94 2.67 16.67
CA VAL A 258 -7.40 1.99 15.47
C VAL A 258 -6.08 2.60 14.99
N ALA A 259 -5.77 3.81 15.42
CA ALA A 259 -4.48 4.46 15.19
C ALA A 259 -4.16 5.42 16.34
N ILE A 260 -2.88 5.61 16.64
CA ILE A 260 -2.40 6.48 17.72
C ILE A 260 -1.23 7.33 17.25
N SER A 261 -1.19 8.58 17.71
CA SER A 261 -0.04 9.47 17.53
C SER A 261 0.21 10.26 18.81
N ALA A 262 1.46 10.31 19.24
CA ALA A 262 1.92 11.02 20.41
C ALA A 262 2.78 12.22 19.98
N GLY A 263 2.38 13.42 20.38
CA GLY A 263 3.15 14.65 20.21
C GLY A 263 4.09 14.90 21.39
N GLU A 264 4.51 16.15 21.58
CA GLU A 264 5.42 16.53 22.69
C GLU A 264 4.81 16.19 24.06
N TYR A 265 3.60 16.71 24.31
CA TYR A 265 2.88 16.57 25.59
C TYR A 265 1.39 16.27 25.40
N HIS A 266 1.00 15.69 24.27
CA HIS A 266 -0.37 15.28 24.01
C HIS A 266 -0.41 13.99 23.20
N THR A 267 -1.54 13.29 23.27
CA THR A 267 -1.78 12.05 22.56
C THR A 267 -3.12 12.14 21.87
N CYS A 268 -3.19 11.65 20.65
CA CYS A 268 -4.42 11.58 19.87
C CYS A 268 -4.59 10.18 19.29
N VAL A 269 -5.84 9.73 19.19
CA VAL A 269 -6.22 8.47 18.55
C VAL A 269 -7.31 8.70 17.52
N ILE A 270 -7.29 7.88 16.47
CA ILE A 270 -8.45 7.64 15.62
C ILE A 270 -9.22 6.47 16.23
N LEU A 271 -10.52 6.64 16.37
CA LEU A 271 -11.41 5.61 16.87
C LEU A 271 -12.03 4.79 15.71
N ASP A 272 -12.64 3.65 16.01
CA ASP A 272 -13.26 2.71 15.04
C ASP A 272 -14.39 3.29 14.13
N ASP A 273 -14.84 4.51 14.38
CA ASP A 273 -15.82 5.26 13.58
C ASP A 273 -15.16 6.40 12.76
N GLY A 274 -13.83 6.47 12.78
CA GLY A 274 -13.05 7.51 12.12
C GLY A 274 -13.07 8.87 12.83
N SER A 275 -13.70 9.00 14.00
CA SER A 275 -13.58 10.20 14.84
C SER A 275 -12.26 10.24 15.60
N VAL A 276 -11.87 11.44 16.05
CA VAL A 276 -10.60 11.67 16.75
C VAL A 276 -10.86 12.01 18.22
N SER A 277 -10.09 11.41 19.11
CA SER A 277 -10.01 11.80 20.52
C SER A 277 -8.58 12.15 20.90
N CYS A 278 -8.40 13.27 21.61
CA CYS A 278 -7.10 13.73 22.06
C CYS A 278 -7.11 14.08 23.56
N TRP A 279 -5.95 13.99 24.21
CA TRP A 279 -5.73 14.39 25.59
C TRP A 279 -4.28 14.86 25.84
N GLY A 280 -4.02 15.45 27.00
CA GLY A 280 -2.76 16.08 27.38
C GLY A 280 -2.78 17.61 27.28
N ASN A 281 -1.63 18.18 26.91
CA ASN A 281 -1.44 19.62 26.78
C ASN A 281 -2.34 20.21 25.69
N ASN A 282 -3.00 21.33 25.99
CA ASN A 282 -3.87 22.02 25.05
C ASN A 282 -3.62 23.54 25.02
N GLY A 283 -2.47 24.03 25.50
CA GLY A 283 -2.21 25.47 25.63
C GLY A 283 -2.41 26.26 24.34
N ASP A 284 -2.16 25.61 23.20
CA ASP A 284 -2.30 26.18 21.85
C ASP A 284 -3.54 25.68 21.08
N GLY A 285 -4.41 24.90 21.70
CA GLY A 285 -5.56 24.28 21.04
C GLY A 285 -5.24 22.99 20.28
N ARG A 286 -4.11 22.32 20.58
CA ARG A 286 -3.60 21.12 19.87
C ARG A 286 -4.48 19.86 20.03
N LEU A 287 -5.47 19.89 20.91
CA LEU A 287 -6.49 18.84 21.02
C LEU A 287 -7.70 19.05 20.09
N GLY A 288 -7.88 20.27 19.57
CA GLY A 288 -8.94 20.57 18.58
C GLY A 288 -10.36 20.54 19.14
N ASP A 289 -10.53 20.57 20.46
CA ASP A 289 -11.82 20.48 21.16
C ASP A 289 -12.55 21.84 21.32
N GLY A 290 -12.11 22.86 20.59
CA GLY A 290 -12.62 24.23 20.68
C GLY A 290 -12.12 25.00 21.90
N THR A 291 -11.21 24.44 22.70
CA THR A 291 -10.67 25.06 23.91
C THR A 291 -9.16 25.16 23.88
N THR A 292 -8.57 25.71 24.96
CA THR A 292 -7.12 25.72 25.19
C THR A 292 -6.79 25.14 26.57
N THR A 293 -7.64 24.25 27.07
CA THR A 293 -7.53 23.67 28.42
C THR A 293 -7.02 22.24 28.31
N ASN A 294 -5.97 21.92 29.05
CA ASN A 294 -5.43 20.56 29.10
C ASN A 294 -6.51 19.54 29.47
N ARG A 295 -6.40 18.32 28.95
CA ARG A 295 -7.35 17.23 29.22
C ARG A 295 -6.61 16.06 29.83
N LEU A 296 -6.97 15.69 31.05
CA LEU A 296 -6.37 14.55 31.75
C LEU A 296 -6.96 13.20 31.32
N THR A 297 -8.00 13.22 30.49
CA THR A 297 -8.69 12.03 29.95
C THR A 297 -8.99 12.27 28.47
N PRO A 298 -9.13 11.20 27.67
CA PRO A 298 -9.55 11.31 26.28
C PRO A 298 -10.77 12.21 26.13
N THR A 299 -10.66 13.19 25.23
CA THR A 299 -11.71 14.15 24.92
C THR A 299 -11.91 14.16 23.41
N GLN A 300 -13.16 14.16 22.96
CA GLN A 300 -13.46 14.17 21.53
C GLN A 300 -13.00 15.49 20.89
N THR A 301 -12.28 15.40 19.79
CA THR A 301 -11.92 16.55 18.95
C THR A 301 -13.19 17.08 18.26
N SER A 302 -13.25 18.38 17.96
CA SER A 302 -14.37 18.96 17.21
C SER A 302 -14.50 18.32 15.82
N SER A 303 -15.66 18.51 15.18
CA SER A 303 -15.92 17.97 13.82
C SER A 303 -14.78 18.29 12.84
N LEU A 304 -14.37 17.27 12.08
CA LEU A 304 -13.37 17.36 11.00
C LEU A 304 -13.97 17.93 9.69
N GLY A 305 -15.24 18.31 9.71
CA GLY A 305 -16.04 18.65 8.54
C GLY A 305 -17.34 17.85 8.49
N THR A 306 -18.27 18.26 7.62
CA THR A 306 -19.52 17.53 7.40
C THR A 306 -19.22 16.18 6.76
N ASP A 307 -19.65 15.09 7.43
CA ASP A 307 -19.49 13.71 6.97
C ASP A 307 -18.03 13.33 6.63
N ARG A 308 -17.07 13.88 7.39
CA ARG A 308 -15.64 13.57 7.25
C ARG A 308 -15.14 12.70 8.39
N THR A 309 -14.30 11.74 8.07
CA THR A 309 -13.61 10.84 8.99
C THR A 309 -12.10 10.92 8.80
N ALA A 310 -11.33 10.71 9.87
CA ALA A 310 -9.88 10.64 9.79
C ALA A 310 -9.44 9.23 9.40
N VAL A 311 -8.49 9.14 8.46
CA VAL A 311 -7.84 7.88 8.05
C VAL A 311 -6.38 7.80 8.49
N ALA A 312 -5.75 8.94 8.76
CA ALA A 312 -4.43 9.02 9.38
C ALA A 312 -4.34 10.25 10.28
N ILE A 313 -3.53 10.16 11.33
CA ILE A 313 -3.30 11.26 12.29
C ILE A 313 -1.82 11.38 12.62
N THR A 314 -1.35 12.61 12.76
CA THR A 314 0.00 12.91 13.25
C THR A 314 -0.06 14.05 14.26
N ALA A 315 0.61 13.85 15.39
CA ALA A 315 0.78 14.83 16.44
C ALA A 315 2.23 15.34 16.41
N GLY A 316 2.40 16.63 16.09
CA GLY A 316 3.68 17.31 16.23
C GLY A 316 3.88 17.80 17.67
N TYR A 317 4.80 18.75 17.86
CA TYR A 317 4.95 19.34 19.20
C TYR A 317 3.75 20.19 19.56
N TYR A 318 3.42 21.16 18.71
CA TYR A 318 2.47 22.22 19.02
C TYR A 318 1.15 22.13 18.26
N HIS A 319 1.01 21.14 17.37
CA HIS A 319 -0.14 20.97 16.49
C HIS A 319 -0.43 19.50 16.20
N THR A 320 -1.62 19.26 15.67
CA THR A 320 -2.09 17.95 15.22
C THR A 320 -2.68 18.10 13.82
N CYS A 321 -2.45 17.13 12.96
CA CYS A 321 -3.03 17.07 11.64
C CYS A 321 -3.63 15.69 11.38
N ALA A 322 -4.68 15.65 10.57
CA ALA A 322 -5.31 14.42 10.10
C ALA A 322 -5.46 14.45 8.57
N ILE A 323 -5.25 13.30 7.94
CA ILE A 323 -5.74 13.02 6.58
C ILE A 323 -7.16 12.50 6.72
N LEU A 324 -8.07 13.04 5.91
CA LEU A 324 -9.48 12.65 5.90
C LEU A 324 -9.75 11.62 4.78
N ASP A 325 -10.90 10.95 4.80
CA ASP A 325 -11.31 9.89 3.84
C ASP A 325 -11.42 10.32 2.35
N ASP A 326 -11.17 11.59 2.03
CA ASP A 326 -11.15 12.17 0.68
C ASP A 326 -9.73 12.62 0.30
N GLY A 327 -8.74 12.28 1.14
CA GLY A 327 -7.34 12.65 0.96
C GLY A 327 -7.02 14.12 1.27
N SER A 328 -7.99 14.93 1.74
CA SER A 328 -7.71 16.28 2.23
C SER A 328 -7.07 16.26 3.63
N VAL A 329 -6.38 17.35 3.98
CA VAL A 329 -5.70 17.50 5.27
C VAL A 329 -6.39 18.56 6.11
N SER A 330 -6.62 18.26 7.38
CA SER A 330 -7.08 19.20 8.41
C SER A 330 -6.07 19.27 9.55
N CYS A 331 -5.67 20.47 9.93
CA CYS A 331 -4.72 20.72 11.02
C CYS A 331 -5.29 21.68 12.07
N TRP A 332 -4.84 21.53 13.31
CA TRP A 332 -5.20 22.41 14.43
C TRP A 332 -4.06 22.51 15.47
N GLY A 333 -4.12 23.53 16.31
CA GLY A 333 -3.12 23.85 17.34
C GLY A 333 -2.45 25.20 17.11
N TYR A 334 -1.18 25.29 17.51
CA TYR A 334 -0.32 26.44 17.27
C TYR A 334 -0.16 26.65 15.75
N ASN A 335 0.08 27.90 15.33
CA ASN A 335 0.30 28.22 13.92
C ASN A 335 1.22 29.43 13.71
N GLY A 336 2.08 29.77 14.68
CA GLY A 336 2.84 31.03 14.64
C GLY A 336 3.74 31.21 13.42
N VAL A 337 4.08 30.12 12.74
CA VAL A 337 4.95 30.05 11.55
C VAL A 337 4.29 29.29 10.38
N GLY A 338 2.97 29.08 10.44
CA GLY A 338 2.21 28.55 9.31
C GLY A 338 2.13 27.03 9.18
N HIS A 339 2.49 26.23 10.20
CA HIS A 339 2.48 24.76 10.13
C HIS A 339 1.10 24.09 10.06
N LEU A 340 0.01 24.85 10.18
CA LEU A 340 -1.32 24.35 9.82
C LEU A 340 -1.57 24.41 8.30
N GLY A 341 -0.80 25.20 7.57
CA GLY A 341 -0.86 25.28 6.10
C GLY A 341 -2.14 25.94 5.56
N ASP A 342 -2.92 26.63 6.41
CA ASP A 342 -4.19 27.26 6.07
C ASP A 342 -4.05 28.65 5.42
N GLY A 343 -2.84 29.02 4.99
CA GLY A 343 -2.54 30.35 4.45
C GLY A 343 -2.44 31.45 5.50
N THR A 344 -2.51 31.10 6.78
CA THR A 344 -2.43 32.05 7.90
C THR A 344 -1.32 31.68 8.87
N THR A 345 -1.12 32.52 9.89
CA THR A 345 -0.24 32.24 11.04
C THR A 345 -1.01 32.32 12.36
N THR A 346 -2.31 32.02 12.33
CA THR A 346 -3.20 32.13 13.48
C THR A 346 -3.52 30.75 14.02
N ASN A 347 -3.37 30.54 15.32
CA ASN A 347 -3.70 29.29 15.99
C ASN A 347 -5.16 28.90 15.71
N ARG A 348 -5.42 27.59 15.68
CA ARG A 348 -6.76 27.02 15.47
C ARG A 348 -7.02 26.03 16.59
N ASN A 349 -8.02 26.30 17.43
CA ASN A 349 -8.43 25.36 18.47
C ASN A 349 -9.49 24.35 17.99
N THR A 350 -9.79 24.33 16.69
CA THR A 350 -10.68 23.38 16.03
C THR A 350 -10.03 22.95 14.71
N PRO A 351 -10.29 21.72 14.23
CA PRO A 351 -9.79 21.27 12.93
C PRO A 351 -10.08 22.29 11.84
N THR A 352 -9.05 22.67 11.11
CA THR A 352 -9.14 23.63 10.01
C THR A 352 -8.47 23.03 8.79
N GLN A 353 -9.17 23.07 7.66
CA GLN A 353 -8.65 22.53 6.41
C GLN A 353 -7.37 23.28 5.98
N THR A 354 -6.34 22.52 5.66
CA THR A 354 -5.12 23.02 5.04
C THR A 354 -5.41 23.52 3.62
N SER A 355 -4.62 24.49 3.13
CA SER A 355 -4.74 24.97 1.75
C SER A 355 -4.50 23.83 0.74
N SER A 356 -4.86 24.06 -0.52
CA SER A 356 -4.67 23.09 -1.60
C SER A 356 -3.24 22.50 -1.62
N LEU A 357 -3.16 21.18 -1.74
CA LEU A 357 -1.91 20.41 -1.91
C LEU A 357 -1.39 20.41 -3.35
N GLY A 358 -2.05 21.16 -4.24
CA GLY A 358 -1.88 21.11 -5.69
C GLY A 358 -3.19 20.79 -6.40
N THR A 359 -3.23 21.01 -7.71
CA THR A 359 -4.38 20.67 -8.55
C THR A 359 -4.58 19.15 -8.56
N ASP A 360 -5.76 18.69 -8.17
CA ASP A 360 -6.16 17.27 -8.15
C ASP A 360 -5.16 16.37 -7.38
N ARG A 361 -4.57 16.89 -6.30
CA ARG A 361 -3.67 16.15 -5.40
C ARG A 361 -4.35 15.81 -4.08
N THR A 362 -4.08 14.62 -3.59
CA THR A 362 -4.53 14.11 -2.28
C THR A 362 -3.34 13.65 -1.45
N ALA A 363 -3.42 13.77 -0.14
CA ALA A 363 -2.41 13.25 0.77
C ALA A 363 -2.65 11.75 1.04
N VAL A 364 -1.58 10.96 0.98
CA VAL A 364 -1.59 9.53 1.32
C VAL A 364 -0.82 9.23 2.61
N ALA A 365 0.12 10.11 2.99
CA ALA A 365 0.81 10.05 4.27
C ALA A 365 1.13 11.45 4.78
N ILE A 366 1.21 11.63 6.09
CA ILE A 366 1.49 12.92 6.73
C ILE A 366 2.44 12.74 7.92
N ALA A 367 3.37 13.67 8.07
CA ALA A 367 4.26 13.75 9.21
C ALA A 367 4.31 15.18 9.74
N ALA A 368 4.25 15.32 11.06
CA ALA A 368 4.45 16.58 11.75
C ALA A 368 5.78 16.56 12.52
N GLY A 369 6.56 17.63 12.40
CA GLY A 369 7.67 17.92 13.29
C GLY A 369 7.26 18.85 14.43
N ALA A 370 8.20 19.62 14.97
CA ALA A 370 7.86 20.55 16.05
C ALA A 370 6.98 21.71 15.54
N GLN A 371 7.38 22.32 14.41
CA GLN A 371 6.72 23.50 13.84
C GLN A 371 6.63 23.45 12.32
N HIS A 372 6.70 22.26 11.72
CA HIS A 372 6.48 22.00 10.29
C HIS A 372 5.66 20.75 10.08
N THR A 373 5.08 20.63 8.89
CA THR A 373 4.26 19.50 8.46
C THR A 373 4.65 19.16 7.03
N CYS A 374 4.71 17.88 6.72
CA CYS A 374 4.94 17.37 5.37
C CYS A 374 3.91 16.30 5.02
N ALA A 375 3.49 16.26 3.77
CA ALA A 375 2.61 15.24 3.24
C ALA A 375 3.23 14.58 2.01
N ILE A 376 3.13 13.25 1.92
CA ILE A 376 3.29 12.52 0.65
C ILE A 376 1.95 12.58 -0.06
N LEU A 377 1.99 12.90 -1.35
CA LEU A 377 0.81 12.99 -2.19
C LEU A 377 0.63 11.69 -3.00
N ASP A 378 -0.54 11.46 -3.60
CA ASP A 378 -0.91 10.25 -4.38
C ASP A 378 -0.04 9.93 -5.64
N ASP A 379 0.94 10.76 -5.96
CA ASP A 379 1.94 10.59 -7.04
C ASP A 379 3.34 10.36 -6.48
N GLY A 380 3.45 10.22 -5.15
CA GLY A 380 4.70 10.03 -4.43
C GLY A 380 5.56 11.29 -4.28
N SER A 381 5.09 12.46 -4.74
CA SER A 381 5.76 13.74 -4.44
C SER A 381 5.49 14.19 -2.99
N VAL A 382 6.34 15.06 -2.47
CA VAL A 382 6.22 15.60 -1.10
C VAL A 382 5.97 17.10 -1.13
N SER A 383 5.04 17.56 -0.30
CA SER A 383 4.84 18.97 -0.01
C SER A 383 4.99 19.22 1.48
N CYS A 384 5.75 20.25 1.85
CA CYS A 384 5.99 20.64 3.23
C CYS A 384 5.63 22.11 3.47
N TRP A 385 5.25 22.43 4.71
CA TRP A 385 4.95 23.78 5.16
C TRP A 385 5.26 23.98 6.66
N GLY A 386 5.33 25.23 7.10
CA GLY A 386 5.67 25.66 8.46
C GLY A 386 7.05 26.31 8.54
N TRP A 387 7.70 26.12 9.69
CA TRP A 387 9.04 26.60 10.00
C TRP A 387 10.08 25.97 9.06
N ASN A 388 11.02 26.78 8.57
CA ASN A 388 12.03 26.32 7.60
C ASN A 388 13.45 26.82 7.91
N TRP A 389 13.76 27.23 9.14
CA TRP A 389 15.08 27.81 9.44
C TRP A 389 16.23 26.84 9.13
N GLY A 390 16.04 25.54 9.37
CA GLY A 390 17.01 24.49 9.09
C GLY A 390 16.97 23.96 7.65
N GLY A 391 15.96 24.33 6.87
CA GLY A 391 15.67 23.74 5.56
C GLY A 391 14.75 22.52 5.61
N GLN A 392 14.03 22.28 6.72
CA GLN A 392 13.18 21.10 6.93
C GLN A 392 12.00 20.96 5.97
N LEU A 393 11.69 21.99 5.18
CA LEU A 393 10.71 21.88 4.09
C LEU A 393 11.30 21.29 2.80
N GLY A 394 12.63 21.31 2.66
CA GLY A 394 13.33 20.71 1.52
C GLY A 394 13.11 21.45 0.19
N ASP A 395 12.57 22.67 0.22
CA ASP A 395 12.21 23.48 -0.96
C ASP A 395 13.40 24.29 -1.53
N GLY A 396 14.62 23.99 -1.08
CA GLY A 396 15.84 24.70 -1.47
C GLY A 396 16.03 26.05 -0.77
N THR A 397 15.19 26.37 0.22
CA THR A 397 15.23 27.65 0.94
C THR A 397 15.30 27.47 2.46
N ASN A 398 15.43 28.58 3.19
CA ASN A 398 15.28 28.66 4.65
C ASN A 398 14.10 29.56 5.04
N THR A 399 13.08 29.64 4.19
CA THR A 399 11.94 30.55 4.38
C THR A 399 10.70 29.75 4.76
N ASP A 400 10.05 30.17 5.83
CA ASP A 400 8.81 29.56 6.30
C ASP A 400 7.72 29.61 5.20
N ARG A 401 6.83 28.63 5.22
CA ARG A 401 5.70 28.52 4.29
C ARG A 401 4.42 28.31 5.07
N ASN A 402 3.43 29.17 4.88
CA ASN A 402 2.13 29.01 5.52
C ASN A 402 1.10 28.27 4.64
N THR A 403 1.55 27.74 3.52
CA THR A 403 0.79 26.93 2.56
C THR A 403 1.67 25.76 2.13
N PRO A 404 1.07 24.60 1.80
CA PRO A 404 1.81 23.47 1.24
C PRO A 404 2.68 23.91 0.07
N THR A 405 3.97 23.63 0.17
CA THR A 405 4.97 23.99 -0.84
C THR A 405 5.69 22.72 -1.28
N PRO A 406 5.83 22.46 -2.60
CA PRO A 406 6.54 21.29 -3.08
C PRO A 406 7.98 21.24 -2.56
N THR A 407 8.36 20.09 -2.02
CA THR A 407 9.75 19.76 -1.70
C THR A 407 10.53 19.51 -3.00
N SER A 408 11.83 19.78 -2.98
CA SER A 408 12.70 19.53 -4.15
C SER A 408 12.70 18.05 -4.51
N SER A 409 12.91 17.74 -5.81
CA SER A 409 12.95 16.36 -6.31
C SER A 409 13.96 15.48 -5.56
N PHE A 410 13.60 14.21 -5.33
CA PHE A 410 14.45 13.15 -4.77
C PHE A 410 15.44 12.56 -5.79
N GLY A 411 15.47 13.07 -7.02
CA GLY A 411 16.15 12.47 -8.16
C GLY A 411 15.17 12.09 -9.27
N GLU A 412 15.71 11.74 -10.44
CA GLU A 412 14.91 11.40 -11.61
C GLU A 412 14.08 10.12 -11.36
N GLY A 413 12.76 10.24 -11.47
CA GLY A 413 11.82 9.12 -11.33
C GLY A 413 11.59 8.61 -9.91
N ARG A 414 12.07 9.32 -8.88
CA ARG A 414 12.04 8.86 -7.48
C ARG A 414 10.85 9.42 -6.72
N THR A 415 10.17 8.56 -5.98
CA THR A 415 8.95 8.87 -5.21
C THR A 415 9.12 8.47 -3.76
N ALA A 416 8.54 9.24 -2.83
CA ALA A 416 8.51 8.90 -1.42
C ALA A 416 7.36 7.92 -1.13
N VAL A 417 7.63 6.90 -0.33
CA VAL A 417 6.65 5.89 0.12
C VAL A 417 6.37 5.96 1.62
N ALA A 418 7.30 6.52 2.40
CA ALA A 418 7.10 6.81 3.82
C ALA A 418 7.80 8.12 4.19
N ILE A 419 7.25 8.84 5.17
CA ILE A 419 7.81 10.12 5.64
C ILE A 419 7.69 10.20 7.16
N SER A 420 8.71 10.78 7.80
CA SER A 420 8.71 11.03 9.24
C SER A 420 9.47 12.34 9.54
N GLY A 421 9.00 13.08 10.54
CA GLY A 421 9.50 14.40 10.91
C GLY A 421 9.94 14.44 12.36
N GLY A 422 11.15 14.95 12.61
CA GLY A 422 11.65 15.28 13.94
C GLY A 422 11.38 16.73 14.28
N VAL A 423 12.09 17.27 15.28
CA VAL A 423 11.92 18.67 15.71
C VAL A 423 12.19 19.65 14.56
N ASP A 424 13.30 19.46 13.84
CA ASP A 424 13.77 20.40 12.80
C ASP A 424 14.34 19.69 11.54
N HIS A 425 14.03 18.42 11.34
CA HIS A 425 14.43 17.65 10.16
C HIS A 425 13.34 16.69 9.71
N THR A 426 13.42 16.28 8.45
CA THR A 426 12.47 15.37 7.81
C THR A 426 13.25 14.32 7.06
N CYS A 427 12.76 13.08 7.11
CA CYS A 427 13.31 11.97 6.34
C CYS A 427 12.19 11.23 5.62
N ALA A 428 12.52 10.68 4.45
CA ALA A 428 11.62 9.86 3.66
C ALA A 428 12.31 8.58 3.19
N ILE A 429 11.54 7.50 3.12
CA ILE A 429 11.90 6.28 2.39
C ILE A 429 11.40 6.46 0.95
N LEU A 430 12.23 6.12 -0.02
CA LEU A 430 11.91 6.19 -1.44
C LEU A 430 11.47 4.81 -1.98
N ASP A 431 10.99 4.78 -3.22
CA ASP A 431 10.48 3.59 -3.93
C ASP A 431 11.49 2.45 -4.14
N ASP A 432 12.79 2.68 -3.93
CA ASP A 432 13.80 1.60 -3.91
C ASP A 432 14.25 1.19 -2.49
N GLY A 433 13.61 1.73 -1.46
CA GLY A 433 13.97 1.53 -0.06
C GLY A 433 15.19 2.31 0.44
N SER A 434 15.77 3.21 -0.35
CA SER A 434 16.77 4.18 0.13
C SER A 434 16.13 5.31 0.94
N VAL A 435 16.94 5.95 1.79
CA VAL A 435 16.50 7.02 2.69
C VAL A 435 17.08 8.35 2.23
N SER A 436 16.24 9.38 2.18
CA SER A 436 16.66 10.77 2.00
C SER A 436 16.20 11.62 3.16
N CYS A 437 17.10 12.41 3.72
CA CYS A 437 16.84 13.31 4.84
C CYS A 437 17.22 14.76 4.49
N TRP A 438 16.50 15.73 5.05
CA TRP A 438 16.79 17.15 4.91
C TRP A 438 16.40 17.96 6.15
N GLY A 439 16.84 19.21 6.22
CA GLY A 439 16.66 20.10 7.35
C GLY A 439 17.89 20.27 8.22
N TYR A 440 17.66 20.51 9.51
CA TYR A 440 18.71 20.77 10.48
C TYR A 440 19.54 19.52 10.77
N ASN A 441 20.87 19.65 10.72
CA ASN A 441 21.79 18.51 10.81
C ASN A 441 22.78 18.60 11.98
N ALA A 442 22.44 19.32 13.04
CA ALA A 442 23.27 19.26 14.24
C ALA A 442 23.28 17.83 14.80
N ASN A 443 24.46 17.34 15.16
CA ASN A 443 24.71 15.95 15.60
C ASN A 443 24.54 14.88 14.50
N GLY A 444 24.37 15.27 13.22
CA GLY A 444 24.31 14.32 12.10
C GLY A 444 22.93 13.67 11.89
N ARG A 445 21.83 14.36 12.21
CA ARG A 445 20.42 13.92 12.07
C ARG A 445 20.06 13.35 10.69
N LEU A 446 20.74 13.80 9.65
CA LEU A 446 20.47 13.37 8.28
C LEU A 446 21.20 12.08 7.89
N GLY A 447 22.17 11.65 8.71
CA GLY A 447 22.92 10.42 8.51
C GLY A 447 23.79 10.43 7.25
N ASP A 448 24.15 11.60 6.73
CA ASP A 448 24.94 11.78 5.50
C ASP A 448 26.46 11.89 5.77
N GLY A 449 26.91 11.47 6.95
CA GLY A 449 28.30 11.59 7.40
C GLY A 449 28.72 13.03 7.73
N THR A 450 27.80 13.99 7.70
CA THR A 450 28.09 15.41 7.96
C THR A 450 27.25 15.96 9.10
N THR A 451 27.52 17.21 9.47
CA THR A 451 26.71 18.00 10.41
C THR A 451 26.20 19.29 9.78
N THR A 452 26.09 19.32 8.44
CA THR A 452 25.66 20.50 7.68
C THR A 452 24.21 20.36 7.28
N ASN A 453 23.41 21.40 7.55
CA ASN A 453 22.01 21.44 7.16
C ASN A 453 21.84 21.23 5.65
N ARG A 454 20.76 20.57 5.25
CA ARG A 454 20.42 20.33 3.84
C ARG A 454 19.09 20.99 3.53
N LEU A 455 19.09 21.90 2.57
CA LEU A 455 17.87 22.63 2.17
C LEU A 455 17.04 21.86 1.13
N THR A 456 17.56 20.73 0.66
CA THR A 456 16.93 19.82 -0.29
C THR A 456 17.12 18.39 0.21
N PRO A 457 16.25 17.44 -0.17
CA PRO A 457 16.47 16.03 0.12
C PRO A 457 17.89 15.59 -0.23
N THR A 458 18.58 14.98 0.72
CA THR A 458 19.93 14.45 0.57
C THR A 458 19.91 12.99 0.97
N GLN A 459 20.47 12.12 0.13
CA GLN A 459 20.56 10.70 0.43
C GLN A 459 21.41 10.47 1.68
N THR A 460 20.90 9.65 2.59
CA THR A 460 21.61 9.18 3.78
C THR A 460 22.75 8.24 3.37
N SER A 461 23.81 8.13 4.19
CA SER A 461 24.88 7.15 4.01
C SER A 461 24.33 5.71 3.95
N SER A 462 25.16 4.77 3.49
CA SER A 462 24.77 3.36 3.32
C SER A 462 24.19 2.76 4.61
N LEU A 463 23.04 2.08 4.48
CA LEU A 463 22.39 1.31 5.55
C LEU A 463 23.04 -0.09 5.77
N GLY A 464 24.14 -0.37 5.07
CA GLY A 464 24.72 -1.70 4.95
C GLY A 464 24.68 -2.22 3.51
N THR A 465 25.50 -3.22 3.22
CA THR A 465 25.59 -3.80 1.87
C THR A 465 24.29 -4.53 1.52
N GLY A 466 23.60 -4.05 0.48
CA GLY A 466 22.36 -4.65 -0.02
C GLY A 466 21.14 -4.44 0.87
N ARG A 467 21.21 -3.53 1.85
CA ARG A 467 20.12 -3.25 2.78
C ARG A 467 19.23 -2.12 2.29
N THR A 468 17.92 -2.28 2.50
CA THR A 468 16.89 -1.27 2.24
C THR A 468 16.07 -1.01 3.49
N ALA A 469 15.55 0.20 3.65
CA ALA A 469 14.66 0.56 4.73
C ALA A 469 13.21 0.21 4.37
N VAL A 470 12.48 -0.37 5.33
CA VAL A 470 11.04 -0.69 5.20
C VAL A 470 10.17 0.17 6.10
N ALA A 471 10.72 0.69 7.19
CA ALA A 471 10.05 1.65 8.07
C ALA A 471 11.04 2.69 8.59
N ILE A 472 10.57 3.91 8.85
CA ILE A 472 11.38 5.01 9.36
C ILE A 472 10.65 5.70 10.51
N THR A 473 11.41 6.05 11.53
CA THR A 473 10.95 6.92 12.60
C THR A 473 12.01 7.96 12.92
N VAL A 474 11.55 9.15 13.26
CA VAL A 474 12.39 10.30 13.55
C VAL A 474 12.00 10.84 14.91
N GLY A 475 12.94 10.79 15.86
CA GLY A 475 12.79 11.45 17.16
C GLY A 475 13.20 12.92 17.08
N ASP A 476 13.41 13.57 18.23
CA ASP A 476 13.78 14.99 18.22
C ASP A 476 15.08 15.23 17.47
N TYR A 477 16.06 14.40 17.80
CA TYR A 477 17.46 14.60 17.48
C TYR A 477 18.14 13.36 16.90
N HIS A 478 17.39 12.28 16.68
CA HIS A 478 17.86 11.01 16.10
C HIS A 478 16.87 10.45 15.09
N THR A 479 17.36 9.55 14.25
CA THR A 479 16.57 8.86 13.24
C THR A 479 16.88 7.38 13.32
N CYS A 480 15.86 6.54 13.17
CA CYS A 480 15.98 5.10 13.14
C CYS A 480 15.17 4.52 11.97
N VAL A 481 15.66 3.41 11.41
CA VAL A 481 14.96 2.65 10.38
C VAL A 481 14.94 1.17 10.72
N ILE A 482 13.86 0.50 10.31
CA ILE A 482 13.82 -0.96 10.18
C ILE A 482 14.30 -1.31 8.78
N LEU A 483 15.20 -2.28 8.67
CA LEU A 483 15.74 -2.78 7.41
C LEU A 483 14.94 -3.99 6.89
N ASP A 484 15.20 -4.40 5.66
CA ASP A 484 14.60 -5.56 4.98
C ASP A 484 14.77 -6.91 5.71
N ASP A 485 15.75 -7.03 6.61
CA ASP A 485 15.92 -8.20 7.49
C ASP A 485 15.30 -8.04 8.88
N GLY A 486 14.55 -6.95 9.10
CA GLY A 486 13.95 -6.61 10.39
C GLY A 486 14.94 -6.15 11.46
N SER A 487 16.21 -5.94 11.10
CA SER A 487 17.17 -5.28 12.01
C SER A 487 16.94 -3.76 12.04
N VAL A 488 17.41 -3.11 13.11
CA VAL A 488 17.27 -1.66 13.30
C VAL A 488 18.62 -0.97 13.13
N SER A 489 18.64 0.12 12.38
CA SER A 489 19.78 1.04 12.31
C SER A 489 19.34 2.45 12.72
N CYS A 490 20.11 3.06 13.60
CA CYS A 490 19.86 4.41 14.12
C CYS A 490 21.09 5.30 13.96
N TRP A 491 20.88 6.61 13.88
CA TRP A 491 21.95 7.60 13.85
C TRP A 491 21.55 8.93 14.50
N ALA A 492 22.56 9.80 14.59
CA ALA A 492 22.63 11.13 15.16
C ALA A 492 22.83 11.18 16.68
N TYR A 493 22.08 12.02 17.39
CA TYR A 493 22.31 12.29 18.81
C TYR A 493 22.09 11.03 19.65
N ASN A 494 23.03 10.72 20.55
CA ASN A 494 23.01 9.50 21.36
C ASN A 494 23.29 9.78 22.85
N GLY A 495 23.05 11.00 23.33
CA GLY A 495 23.38 11.39 24.70
C GLY A 495 22.73 10.53 25.80
N GLN A 496 21.61 9.87 25.50
CA GLN A 496 20.86 9.00 26.41
C GLN A 496 20.88 7.52 25.99
N GLY A 497 21.61 7.16 24.93
CA GLY A 497 21.60 5.81 24.38
C GLY A 497 20.44 5.51 23.44
N GLN A 498 19.74 6.52 22.91
CA GLN A 498 18.57 6.37 22.03
C GLN A 498 18.85 5.66 20.70
N LEU A 499 20.12 5.49 20.33
CA LEU A 499 20.51 4.64 19.18
C LEU A 499 20.53 3.15 19.53
N GLY A 500 20.59 2.81 20.82
CA GLY A 500 20.57 1.43 21.31
C GLY A 500 21.84 0.63 20.96
N ASP A 501 22.94 1.31 20.59
CA ASP A 501 24.20 0.69 20.18
C ASP A 501 25.13 0.33 21.36
N GLY A 502 24.63 0.39 22.59
CA GLY A 502 25.39 0.15 23.82
C GLY A 502 26.32 1.31 24.21
N THR A 503 26.24 2.46 23.53
CA THR A 503 27.07 3.63 23.79
C THR A 503 26.23 4.89 24.02
N THR A 504 26.89 6.00 24.35
CA THR A 504 26.29 7.35 24.37
C THR A 504 26.97 8.28 23.37
N THR A 505 27.53 7.73 22.29
CA THR A 505 28.30 8.48 21.30
C THR A 505 27.43 8.75 20.08
N ASP A 506 27.35 10.01 19.67
CA ASP A 506 26.65 10.39 18.45
C ASP A 506 27.22 9.66 17.22
N ARG A 507 26.34 9.34 16.26
CA ARG A 507 26.69 8.67 15.01
C ARG A 507 26.24 9.52 13.84
N HIS A 508 27.14 9.98 12.98
CA HIS A 508 26.73 10.80 11.83
C HIS A 508 26.37 9.95 10.59
N ASP A 509 26.48 8.63 10.72
CA ASP A 509 26.13 7.63 9.72
C ASP A 509 25.24 6.56 10.38
N PRO A 510 24.36 5.89 9.62
CA PRO A 510 23.57 4.76 10.10
C PRO A 510 24.44 3.74 10.84
N THR A 511 24.05 3.44 12.08
CA THR A 511 24.74 2.48 12.93
C THR A 511 23.74 1.46 13.43
N GLN A 512 24.10 0.18 13.36
CA GLN A 512 23.24 -0.90 13.77
C GLN A 512 22.97 -0.83 15.29
N THR A 513 21.70 -0.92 15.67
CA THR A 513 21.27 -1.06 17.06
C THR A 513 21.68 -2.44 17.59
N SER A 514 21.92 -2.55 18.90
CA SER A 514 22.23 -3.84 19.55
C SER A 514 21.10 -4.86 19.32
N SER A 515 21.43 -6.15 19.48
CA SER A 515 20.46 -7.25 19.30
C SER A 515 19.15 -7.01 20.06
N LEU A 516 18.02 -7.24 19.36
CA LEU A 516 16.66 -7.23 19.90
C LEU A 516 16.30 -8.54 20.65
N GLY A 517 17.26 -9.45 20.76
CA GLY A 517 17.08 -10.82 21.26
C GLY A 517 17.33 -11.87 20.18
N THR A 518 17.34 -13.14 20.57
CA THR A 518 17.49 -14.28 19.66
C THR A 518 16.20 -14.47 18.86
N ASP A 519 16.31 -14.64 17.55
CA ASP A 519 15.20 -14.87 16.61
C ASP A 519 14.10 -13.78 16.63
N ARG A 520 14.48 -12.56 17.01
CA ARG A 520 13.59 -11.39 17.06
C ARG A 520 13.96 -10.34 16.02
N THR A 521 12.95 -9.86 15.32
CA THR A 521 13.02 -8.80 14.31
C THR A 521 12.01 -7.71 14.64
N ALA A 522 12.36 -6.45 14.38
CA ALA A 522 11.43 -5.34 14.53
C ALA A 522 10.41 -5.36 13.37
N VAL A 523 9.14 -5.19 13.71
CA VAL A 523 8.03 -5.03 12.75
C VAL A 523 7.48 -3.60 12.74
N ALA A 524 7.57 -2.90 13.88
CA ALA A 524 7.25 -1.49 13.98
C ALA A 524 8.23 -0.76 14.90
N ILE A 525 8.42 0.54 14.69
CA ILE A 525 9.35 1.36 15.46
C ILE A 525 8.80 2.77 15.65
N SER A 526 8.98 3.33 16.84
CA SER A 526 8.61 4.69 17.17
C SER A 526 9.69 5.35 18.02
N ALA A 527 10.17 6.51 17.58
CA ALA A 527 11.13 7.33 18.30
C ALA A 527 10.40 8.53 18.92
N GLY A 528 10.64 8.71 20.21
CA GLY A 528 10.20 9.88 20.96
C GLY A 528 11.29 10.94 21.02
N GLY A 529 11.29 11.72 22.09
CA GLY A 529 12.24 12.84 22.21
C GLY A 529 13.70 12.39 22.25
N GLU A 530 14.01 11.54 23.24
CA GLU A 530 15.35 10.96 23.42
C GLU A 530 15.27 9.44 23.73
N HIS A 531 14.22 8.76 23.29
CA HIS A 531 14.04 7.32 23.41
C HIS A 531 13.45 6.70 22.14
N THR A 532 13.58 5.39 22.02
CA THR A 532 13.07 4.61 20.89
C THR A 532 12.45 3.34 21.41
N CYS A 533 11.31 2.96 20.86
CA CYS A 533 10.65 1.69 21.11
C CYS A 533 10.37 0.96 19.81
N ALA A 534 10.48 -0.36 19.83
CA ALA A 534 10.15 -1.23 18.71
C ALA A 534 9.22 -2.36 19.16
N ILE A 535 8.31 -2.73 18.27
CA ILE A 535 7.48 -3.93 18.39
C ILE A 535 8.18 -5.01 17.57
N LEU A 536 8.27 -6.20 18.15
CA LEU A 536 8.97 -7.33 17.55
C LEU A 536 7.97 -8.33 16.96
N ASN A 537 8.46 -9.21 16.09
CA ASN A 537 7.66 -10.25 15.43
C ASN A 537 6.99 -11.25 16.39
N ASP A 538 7.42 -11.31 17.65
CA ASP A 538 6.81 -12.13 18.71
C ASP A 538 5.81 -11.34 19.58
N GLY A 539 5.46 -10.11 19.19
CA GLY A 539 4.59 -9.20 19.94
C GLY A 539 5.29 -8.46 21.09
N THR A 540 6.54 -8.81 21.43
CA THR A 540 7.29 -8.12 22.50
C THR A 540 7.54 -6.67 22.11
N VAL A 541 7.38 -5.74 23.05
CA VAL A 541 7.86 -4.38 22.90
C VAL A 541 9.22 -4.23 23.57
N SER A 542 10.17 -3.61 22.88
CA SER A 542 11.50 -3.29 23.41
C SER A 542 11.78 -1.80 23.29
N CYS A 543 12.16 -1.16 24.39
CA CYS A 543 12.46 0.26 24.45
C CYS A 543 13.91 0.53 24.93
N TRP A 544 14.50 1.62 24.47
CA TRP A 544 15.82 2.09 24.87
C TRP A 544 15.96 3.61 24.75
N GLY A 545 17.03 4.18 25.31
CA GLY A 545 17.29 5.61 25.40
C GLY A 545 16.93 6.19 26.76
N ASN A 546 16.49 7.45 26.77
CA ASN A 546 16.13 8.20 27.97
C ASN A 546 14.98 7.51 28.72
N ASN A 547 15.07 7.49 30.05
CA ASN A 547 14.02 6.94 30.91
C ASN A 547 13.79 7.80 32.17
N GLY A 548 14.22 9.07 32.17
CA GLY A 548 14.14 9.92 33.36
C GLY A 548 12.74 10.10 33.94
N ASP A 549 11.71 9.88 33.12
CA ASP A 549 10.30 10.02 33.46
C ASP A 549 9.53 8.69 33.34
N GLY A 550 10.25 7.57 33.16
CA GLY A 550 9.67 6.24 33.00
C GLY A 550 9.17 5.92 31.59
N GLN A 551 9.54 6.70 30.57
CA GLN A 551 9.06 6.56 29.18
C GLN A 551 9.44 5.24 28.49
N LEU A 552 10.38 4.47 29.05
CA LEU A 552 10.66 3.12 28.57
C LEU A 552 9.64 2.11 29.07
N GLY A 553 8.99 2.33 30.22
CA GLY A 553 7.95 1.44 30.75
C GLY A 553 8.47 0.18 31.44
N ASP A 554 9.77 0.13 31.77
CA ASP A 554 10.43 -1.05 32.33
C ASP A 554 10.36 -1.14 33.87
N GLY A 555 9.49 -0.36 34.51
CA GLY A 555 9.36 -0.27 35.96
C GLY A 555 10.48 0.52 36.64
N THR A 556 11.34 1.19 35.87
CA THR A 556 12.44 2.00 36.38
C THR A 556 12.48 3.39 35.74
N ASP A 557 13.29 4.28 36.31
CA ASP A 557 13.54 5.62 35.76
C ASP A 557 15.01 5.74 35.25
N THR A 558 15.59 4.61 34.80
CA THR A 558 17.00 4.52 34.39
C THR A 558 17.11 4.30 32.90
N SER A 559 17.82 5.19 32.20
CA SER A 559 18.07 5.09 30.76
C SER A 559 18.71 3.76 30.37
N ARG A 560 18.38 3.26 29.18
CA ARG A 560 18.89 1.98 28.65
C ARG A 560 19.69 2.23 27.38
N LEU A 561 20.94 1.81 27.36
CA LEU A 561 21.81 1.98 26.18
C LEU A 561 21.61 0.89 25.13
N THR A 562 20.80 -0.12 25.44
CA THR A 562 20.48 -1.26 24.57
C THR A 562 18.99 -1.55 24.67
N PRO A 563 18.37 -2.14 23.63
CA PRO A 563 16.98 -2.57 23.66
C PRO A 563 16.68 -3.40 24.91
N THR A 564 15.62 -3.01 25.63
CA THR A 564 15.15 -3.69 26.83
C THR A 564 13.68 -4.03 26.64
N ALA A 565 13.35 -5.32 26.74
CA ALA A 565 11.98 -5.78 26.64
C ALA A 565 11.13 -5.24 27.78
N ILE A 566 9.88 -4.89 27.47
CA ILE A 566 8.87 -4.46 28.42
C ILE A 566 7.64 -5.36 28.33
N GLU A 567 6.99 -5.55 29.47
CA GLU A 567 5.73 -6.27 29.55
C GLU A 567 4.58 -5.27 29.38
N ILE A 568 3.78 -5.49 28.34
CA ILE A 568 2.56 -4.74 28.05
C ILE A 568 1.42 -5.75 28.21
N GLU A 569 0.64 -5.65 29.29
CA GLU A 569 -0.50 -6.54 29.59
C GLU A 569 -1.83 -6.05 29.02
#